data_AF-A0A960XZ14-F1
#
_entry.id   AF-A0A960XZ14-F1
#
_cell.length_a   1.000
_cell.length_b   1.000
_cell.length_c   1.000
_cell.angle_alpha   90.00
_cell.angle_beta   90.00
_cell.angle_gamma   90.00
#
_symmetry.space_group_name_H-M   'P 1'
#
loop_
_entity.id
_entity.type
_entity.pdbx_description
1 polymer ?
#
loop_
_entity_poly.entity_id
_entity_poly.type
_entity_poly.pdbx_seq_one_letter_code
_entity_poly.pdbx_strand_id
1 'polypeptide(L)'
;MWKRLPYNLKLMISYVLISLGLLQAYRIAFFAIYAYRAGESPWTDVLWAFVLGLRFDISTVCIILGLFLLLSLIHYFNRFSLYRILWVYLPPIVLFFQVILLVADIIYFENGNKHIGYEAYAFLGPEIFVILGAALESAPFTVIGGLLLTAGFVAGVIWALKKIPYEHRTLSWKLPALSFFVALSLLVIGIRGGVQANPLRVTDAVFTRNHFVNLLAVNGVYTAIVDLKSTSIPEKHKMEVDTAIKVVREAIDYPGAKFVSEEYPLLRKLEANREGRPPNIFVIILEGWTGKFIAPITDGKVDGKVVAPHFNALLKQGLFFSHFYAPGGRTTNGLMAL
;
A
#
# COMPACT_ATOMS: atom_id res chain seq x y z
N MET A 1 1.97 35.25 -15.60
CA MET A 1 0.88 34.26 -15.85
C MET A 1 -0.10 34.12 -14.68
N TRP A 2 0.35 33.93 -13.43
CA TRP A 2 -0.53 33.67 -12.27
C TRP A 2 -1.65 34.69 -12.03
N LYS A 3 -1.41 36.00 -12.24
CA LYS A 3 -2.44 37.04 -12.05
C LYS A 3 -3.64 36.90 -13.00
N ARG A 4 -3.46 36.32 -14.20
CA ARG A 4 -4.49 36.21 -15.26
C ARG A 4 -5.34 34.94 -15.20
N LEU A 5 -4.98 33.96 -14.37
CA LEU A 5 -5.74 32.71 -14.24
C LEU A 5 -7.09 32.96 -13.53
N PRO A 6 -8.14 32.17 -13.84
CA PRO A 6 -9.39 32.25 -13.10
C PRO A 6 -9.22 31.67 -11.69
N TYR A 7 -10.05 32.13 -10.74
CA TYR A 7 -9.89 31.82 -9.31
C TYR A 7 -9.96 30.32 -9.00
N ASN A 8 -10.95 29.63 -9.59
CA ASN A 8 -11.11 28.18 -9.48
C ASN A 8 -9.82 27.42 -9.84
N LEU A 9 -9.18 27.80 -10.95
CA LEU A 9 -7.96 27.14 -11.40
C LEU A 9 -6.76 27.47 -10.51
N LYS A 10 -6.62 28.71 -10.03
CA LYS A 10 -5.57 29.04 -9.03
C LYS A 10 -5.71 28.19 -7.79
N LEU A 11 -6.93 28.04 -7.28
CA LEU A 11 -7.18 27.26 -6.08
C LEU A 11 -6.85 25.77 -6.30
N MET A 12 -7.30 25.19 -7.42
CA MET A 12 -7.00 23.80 -7.74
C MET A 12 -5.50 23.57 -7.94
N ILE A 13 -4.79 24.49 -8.62
CA ILE A 13 -3.33 24.41 -8.76
C ILE A 13 -2.65 24.46 -7.40
N SER A 14 -3.09 25.34 -6.49
CA SER A 14 -2.56 25.38 -5.13
C SER A 14 -2.75 24.04 -4.42
N TYR A 15 -3.94 23.42 -4.49
CA TYR A 15 -4.18 22.11 -3.88
C TYR A 15 -3.30 21.00 -4.48
N VAL A 16 -3.12 21.00 -5.81
CA VAL A 16 -2.22 20.07 -6.50
C VAL A 16 -0.78 20.23 -6.04
N LEU A 17 -0.26 21.46 -6.02
CA LEU A 17 1.11 21.74 -5.60
C LEU A 17 1.35 21.37 -4.14
N ILE A 18 0.37 21.65 -3.27
CA ILE A 18 0.41 21.26 -1.87
C ILE A 18 0.45 19.73 -1.75
N SER A 19 -0.45 19.02 -2.41
CA SER A 19 -0.53 17.56 -2.33
C SER A 19 0.77 16.90 -2.79
N LEU A 20 1.34 17.38 -3.91
CA LEU A 20 2.66 16.95 -4.39
C LEU A 20 3.77 17.28 -3.38
N GLY A 21 3.75 18.47 -2.79
CA GLY A 21 4.70 18.86 -1.75
C GLY A 21 4.63 17.96 -0.52
N LEU A 22 3.42 17.59 -0.08
CA LEU A 22 3.20 16.66 1.03
C LEU A 22 3.73 15.27 0.70
N LEU A 23 3.47 14.75 -0.50
CA LEU A 23 3.98 13.45 -0.95
C LEU A 23 5.51 13.43 -1.03
N GLN A 24 6.12 14.52 -1.48
CA GLN A 24 7.59 14.62 -1.50
C GLN A 24 8.20 14.77 -0.11
N ALA A 25 7.58 15.57 0.76
CA ALA A 25 8.01 15.68 2.15
C ALA A 25 7.90 14.32 2.85
N TYR A 26 6.81 13.58 2.62
CA TYR A 26 6.67 12.20 3.08
C TYR A 26 7.78 11.31 2.52
N ARG A 27 8.08 11.35 1.21
CA ARG A 27 9.13 10.50 0.63
C ARG A 27 10.51 10.79 1.22
N ILE A 28 10.83 12.06 1.43
CA ILE A 28 12.07 12.49 2.09
C ILE A 28 12.11 11.96 3.53
N ALA A 29 11.03 12.12 4.30
CA ALA A 29 10.94 11.62 5.67
C ALA A 29 11.03 10.08 5.72
N PHE A 30 10.32 9.40 4.82
CA PHE A 30 10.32 7.95 4.68
C PHE A 30 11.73 7.43 4.37
N PHE A 31 12.43 8.06 3.43
CA PHE A 31 13.83 7.75 3.16
C PHE A 31 14.72 8.02 4.39
N ALA A 32 14.56 9.17 5.06
CA ALA A 32 15.38 9.51 6.22
C ALA A 32 15.22 8.51 7.38
N ILE A 33 13.99 8.04 7.64
CA ILE A 33 13.69 7.07 8.71
C ILE A 33 14.22 5.67 8.35
N TYR A 34 14.06 5.24 7.09
CA TYR A 34 14.36 3.88 6.65
C TYR A 34 15.63 3.76 5.79
N ALA A 35 16.48 4.78 5.74
CA ALA A 35 17.70 4.81 4.93
C ALA A 35 18.62 3.60 5.21
N TYR A 36 18.61 3.10 6.45
CA TYR A 36 19.36 1.91 6.85
C TYR A 36 18.96 0.64 6.05
N ARG A 37 17.75 0.59 5.49
CA ARG A 37 17.25 -0.52 4.65
C ARG A 37 17.75 -0.42 3.20
N ALA A 38 18.31 0.71 2.78
CA ALA A 38 18.91 0.85 1.45
C ALA A 38 20.21 0.04 1.29
N GLY A 39 20.88 -0.31 2.40
CA GLY A 39 22.11 -1.11 2.37
C GLY A 39 23.18 -0.50 1.45
N GLU A 40 23.80 -1.34 0.61
CA GLU A 40 24.82 -0.94 -0.36
C GLU A 40 24.25 -0.49 -1.72
N SER A 41 22.97 -0.10 -1.78
CA SER A 41 22.35 0.30 -3.05
C SER A 41 23.02 1.56 -3.62
N PRO A 42 23.27 1.62 -4.94
CA PRO A 42 23.81 2.82 -5.57
C PRO A 42 22.93 4.05 -5.32
N TRP A 43 23.56 5.20 -5.03
CA TRP A 43 22.84 6.47 -4.87
C TRP A 43 22.05 6.88 -6.13
N THR A 44 22.48 6.43 -7.30
CA THR A 44 21.75 6.59 -8.57
C THR A 44 20.39 5.91 -8.54
N ASP A 45 20.29 4.73 -7.92
CA ASP A 45 19.03 4.00 -7.80
C ASP A 45 18.08 4.74 -6.86
N VAL A 46 18.59 5.28 -5.75
CA VAL A 46 17.81 6.09 -4.82
C VAL A 46 17.26 7.34 -5.53
N LEU A 47 18.10 8.08 -6.25
CA LEU A 47 17.67 9.25 -7.02
C LEU A 47 16.63 8.88 -8.08
N TRP A 48 16.82 7.74 -8.76
CA TRP A 48 15.86 7.25 -9.72
C TRP A 48 14.53 6.88 -9.07
N ALA A 49 14.52 6.34 -7.85
CA ALA A 49 13.30 6.11 -7.08
C ALA A 49 12.52 7.41 -6.81
N PHE A 50 13.21 8.52 -6.51
CA PHE A 50 12.55 9.83 -6.35
C PHE A 50 11.93 10.33 -7.66
N VAL A 51 12.64 10.17 -8.78
CA VAL A 51 12.13 10.56 -10.11
C VAL A 51 10.93 9.72 -10.51
N LEU A 52 11.05 8.40 -10.36
CA LEU A 52 9.95 7.47 -10.62
C LEU A 52 8.78 7.74 -9.66
N GLY A 53 9.07 8.15 -8.43
CA GLY A 53 8.06 8.48 -7.45
C GLY A 53 7.22 9.71 -7.75
N LEU A 54 7.78 10.71 -8.46
CA LEU A 54 6.97 11.81 -8.99
C LEU A 54 5.83 11.31 -9.88
N ARG A 55 6.06 10.24 -10.65
CA ARG A 55 5.03 9.65 -11.50
C ARG A 55 3.88 9.05 -10.68
N PHE A 56 4.21 8.33 -9.62
CA PHE A 56 3.21 7.80 -8.67
C PHE A 56 2.49 8.92 -7.95
N ASP A 57 3.19 9.98 -7.54
CA ASP A 57 2.59 11.13 -6.86
C ASP A 57 1.60 11.86 -7.75
N ILE A 58 1.98 12.16 -9.01
CA ILE A 58 1.07 12.78 -9.98
C ILE A 58 -0.17 11.92 -10.17
N SER A 59 -0.01 10.60 -10.29
CA SER A 59 -1.14 9.67 -10.39
C SER A 59 -2.03 9.75 -9.15
N THR A 60 -1.45 9.72 -7.94
CA THR A 60 -2.19 9.87 -6.68
C THR A 60 -2.98 11.17 -6.67
N VAL A 61 -2.34 12.30 -6.95
CA VAL A 61 -2.99 13.62 -6.96
C VAL A 61 -4.12 13.69 -7.98
N CYS A 62 -3.93 13.14 -9.18
CA CYS A 62 -5.00 13.08 -10.18
C CYS A 62 -6.19 12.24 -9.70
N ILE A 63 -5.96 11.15 -8.97
CA ILE A 63 -7.03 10.32 -8.43
C ILE A 63 -7.80 11.06 -7.32
N ILE A 64 -7.09 11.65 -6.35
CA ILE A 64 -7.74 12.25 -5.17
C ILE A 64 -8.32 13.65 -5.43
N LEU A 65 -7.71 14.44 -6.34
CA LEU A 65 -8.13 15.82 -6.63
C LEU A 65 -8.84 16.00 -7.98
N GLY A 66 -8.76 15.00 -8.88
CA GLY A 66 -9.26 15.13 -10.25
C GLY A 66 -10.76 15.43 -10.33
N LEU A 67 -11.57 14.82 -9.48
CA LEU A 67 -13.00 15.09 -9.41
C LEU A 67 -13.27 16.57 -9.09
N PHE A 68 -12.57 17.13 -8.09
CA PHE A 68 -12.76 18.53 -7.69
C PHE A 68 -12.31 19.51 -8.77
N LEU A 69 -11.23 19.17 -9.51
CA LEU A 69 -10.82 19.94 -10.68
C LEU A 69 -11.95 19.97 -11.74
N LEU A 70 -12.52 18.82 -12.08
CA LEU A 70 -13.63 18.74 -13.05
C LEU A 70 -14.84 19.53 -12.59
N LEU A 71 -15.24 19.38 -11.31
CA LEU A 71 -16.34 20.14 -10.73
C LEU A 71 -16.08 21.65 -10.79
N SER A 72 -14.86 22.09 -10.49
CA SER A 72 -14.50 23.50 -10.55
C SER A 72 -14.65 24.13 -11.96
N LEU A 73 -14.62 23.30 -13.02
CA LEU A 73 -14.70 23.72 -14.42
C LEU A 73 -16.13 23.75 -14.98
N ILE A 74 -17.12 23.15 -14.29
CA ILE A 74 -18.53 23.19 -14.74
C ILE A 74 -19.19 24.49 -14.25
N HIS A 75 -18.99 25.56 -15.01
CA HIS A 75 -19.33 26.93 -14.62
C HIS A 75 -20.83 27.14 -14.34
N TYR A 76 -21.73 26.41 -15.01
CA TYR A 76 -23.18 26.54 -14.83
C TYR A 76 -23.61 26.24 -13.38
N PHE A 77 -23.06 25.19 -12.76
CA PHE A 77 -23.43 24.80 -11.40
C PHE A 77 -22.77 25.67 -10.32
N ASN A 78 -21.72 26.43 -10.65
CA ASN A 78 -21.10 27.36 -9.71
C ASN A 78 -22.02 28.51 -9.24
N ARG A 79 -23.22 28.64 -9.80
CA ARG A 79 -24.28 29.52 -9.27
C ARG A 79 -24.82 29.04 -7.92
N PHE A 80 -24.80 27.73 -7.66
CA PHE A 80 -25.30 27.13 -6.42
C PHE A 80 -24.20 27.09 -5.36
N SER A 81 -24.50 27.57 -4.15
CA SER A 81 -23.54 27.61 -3.04
C SER A 81 -23.08 26.21 -2.62
N LEU A 82 -24.01 25.25 -2.55
CA LEU A 82 -23.70 23.85 -2.20
C LEU A 82 -22.70 23.22 -3.19
N TYR A 83 -22.86 23.48 -4.48
CA TYR A 83 -21.93 23.00 -5.51
C TYR A 83 -20.51 23.56 -5.31
N ARG A 84 -20.41 24.85 -5.00
CA ARG A 84 -19.11 25.48 -4.69
C ARG A 84 -18.47 24.90 -3.44
N ILE A 85 -19.27 24.54 -2.43
CA ILE A 85 -18.75 23.94 -1.20
C ILE A 85 -18.01 22.63 -1.51
N LEU A 86 -18.54 21.82 -2.42
CA LEU A 86 -17.95 20.54 -2.78
C LEU A 86 -16.52 20.69 -3.30
N TRP A 87 -16.26 21.54 -4.30
CA TRP A 87 -14.93 21.66 -4.87
C TRP A 87 -14.02 22.67 -4.15
N VAL A 88 -14.56 23.52 -3.27
CA VAL A 88 -13.75 24.47 -2.48
C VAL A 88 -13.29 23.85 -1.15
N TYR A 89 -14.20 23.24 -0.39
CA TYR A 89 -13.97 22.83 1.01
C TYR A 89 -13.76 21.33 1.22
N LEU A 90 -14.15 20.45 0.28
CA LEU A 90 -13.81 19.04 0.39
C LEU A 90 -12.34 18.72 0.08
N PRO A 91 -11.64 19.38 -0.87
CA PRO A 91 -10.23 19.05 -1.12
C PRO A 91 -9.33 19.18 0.13
N PRO A 92 -9.43 20.23 0.96
CA PRO A 92 -8.69 20.28 2.23
C PRO A 92 -8.96 19.08 3.16
N ILE A 93 -10.19 18.58 3.20
CA ILE A 93 -10.55 17.39 3.98
C ILE A 93 -9.89 16.13 3.36
N VAL A 94 -9.89 16.00 2.04
CA VAL A 94 -9.20 14.89 1.36
C VAL A 94 -7.69 14.94 1.60
N LEU A 95 -7.07 16.12 1.58
CA LEU A 95 -5.67 16.30 1.91
C LEU A 95 -5.38 15.98 3.39
N PHE A 96 -6.32 16.24 4.30
CA PHE A 96 -6.21 15.82 5.69
C PHE A 96 -6.13 14.30 5.82
N PHE A 97 -7.02 13.57 5.14
CA PHE A 97 -6.97 12.10 5.11
C PHE A 97 -5.73 11.56 4.39
N GLN A 98 -5.24 12.23 3.34
CA GLN A 98 -3.98 11.90 2.69
C GLN A 98 -2.83 11.89 3.72
N VAL A 99 -2.70 12.91 4.56
CA VAL A 99 -1.63 12.96 5.56
C VAL A 99 -1.78 11.88 6.62
N ILE A 100 -2.99 11.64 7.13
CA ILE A 100 -3.24 10.54 8.07
C ILE A 100 -2.76 9.21 7.49
N LEU A 101 -3.12 8.92 6.25
CA LEU A 101 -2.69 7.69 5.57
C LEU A 101 -1.17 7.63 5.40
N LEU A 102 -0.50 8.73 5.08
CA LEU A 102 0.97 8.77 4.95
C LEU A 102 1.67 8.57 6.31
N VAL A 103 1.14 9.13 7.40
CA VAL A 103 1.69 8.91 8.75
C VAL A 103 1.48 7.46 9.19
N ALA A 104 0.27 6.93 8.97
CA ALA A 104 -0.04 5.52 9.27
C ALA A 104 0.84 4.58 8.45
N ASP A 105 1.09 4.92 7.19
CA ASP A 105 1.96 4.14 6.31
C ASP A 105 3.41 4.09 6.80
N ILE A 106 3.98 5.21 7.25
CA ILE A 106 5.32 5.21 7.88
C ILE A 106 5.33 4.24 9.07
N ILE A 107 4.41 4.40 10.02
CA ILE A 107 4.36 3.57 11.24
C ILE A 107 4.19 2.08 10.87
N TYR A 108 3.33 1.80 9.90
CA TYR A 108 3.07 0.46 9.43
C TYR A 108 4.28 -0.17 8.74
N PHE A 109 5.05 0.62 8.00
CA PHE A 109 6.17 0.13 7.18
C PHE A 109 7.26 -0.55 8.01
N GLU A 110 7.52 -0.07 9.22
CA GLU A 110 8.58 -0.64 10.09
C GLU A 110 8.37 -2.14 10.30
N ASN A 111 7.14 -2.56 10.58
CA ASN A 111 6.79 -3.97 10.83
C ASN A 111 6.30 -4.69 9.57
N GLY A 112 5.62 -3.98 8.67
CA GLY A 112 5.00 -4.56 7.48
C GLY A 112 5.96 -4.79 6.31
N ASN A 113 7.06 -4.03 6.26
CA ASN A 113 8.02 -4.00 5.14
C ASN A 113 7.36 -3.86 3.75
N LYS A 114 6.20 -3.19 3.72
CA LYS A 114 5.42 -2.83 2.54
C LYS A 114 4.59 -1.60 2.89
N HIS A 115 4.18 -0.86 1.87
CA HIS A 115 3.20 0.20 2.05
C HIS A 115 1.83 -0.37 2.42
N ILE A 116 1.05 0.46 3.11
CA ILE A 116 -0.31 0.18 3.53
C ILE A 116 -1.20 -0.02 2.28
N GLY A 117 -1.91 -1.15 2.23
CA GLY A 117 -2.76 -1.53 1.12
C GLY A 117 -4.22 -1.54 1.53
N TYR A 118 -4.89 -2.67 1.31
CA TYR A 118 -6.25 -2.92 1.83
C TYR A 118 -6.35 -2.72 3.35
N GLU A 119 -5.23 -2.86 4.09
CA GLU A 119 -5.19 -2.62 5.52
C GLU A 119 -5.60 -1.19 5.87
N ALA A 120 -5.37 -0.20 5.00
CA ALA A 120 -5.83 1.17 5.18
C ALA A 120 -7.34 1.27 5.42
N TYR A 121 -8.13 0.39 4.79
CA TYR A 121 -9.57 0.32 5.02
C TYR A 121 -9.93 -0.29 6.37
N ALA A 122 -9.20 -1.33 6.80
CA ALA A 122 -9.35 -1.88 8.15
C ALA A 122 -8.99 -0.83 9.21
N PHE A 123 -7.94 -0.04 8.95
CA PHE A 123 -7.51 1.07 9.82
C PHE A 123 -8.53 2.21 9.88
N LEU A 124 -9.26 2.48 8.80
CA LEU A 124 -10.34 3.47 8.76
C LEU A 124 -11.70 2.91 9.24
N GLY A 125 -11.74 1.61 9.57
CA GLY A 125 -12.93 0.91 10.02
C GLY A 125 -13.21 1.06 11.52
N PRO A 126 -13.98 0.13 12.12
CA PRO A 126 -14.39 0.18 13.53
C PRO A 126 -13.23 0.27 14.53
N GLU A 127 -12.05 -0.22 14.14
CA GLU A 127 -10.87 -0.32 15.00
C GLU A 127 -9.95 0.91 14.96
N ILE A 128 -10.35 1.98 14.24
CA ILE A 128 -9.54 3.19 14.08
C ILE A 128 -9.04 3.76 15.41
N PHE A 129 -9.87 3.78 16.45
CA PHE A 129 -9.49 4.32 17.75
C PHE A 129 -8.47 3.45 18.49
N VAL A 130 -8.55 2.13 18.36
CA VAL A 130 -7.61 1.19 18.98
C VAL A 130 -6.24 1.33 18.32
N ILE A 131 -6.22 1.41 17.00
CA ILE A 131 -4.99 1.51 16.21
C ILE A 131 -4.35 2.88 16.41
N LEU A 132 -5.15 3.95 16.44
CA LEU A 132 -4.66 5.29 16.73
C LEU A 132 -4.13 5.39 18.17
N GLY A 133 -4.73 4.70 19.13
CA GLY A 133 -4.19 4.52 20.48
C GLY A 133 -2.83 3.84 20.50
N ALA A 134 -2.71 2.69 19.83
CA ALA A 134 -1.43 1.97 19.72
C ALA A 134 -0.35 2.77 18.96
N ALA A 135 -0.75 3.56 17.96
CA ALA A 135 0.14 4.46 17.24
C ALA A 135 0.62 5.64 18.12
N LEU A 136 -0.27 6.18 18.96
CA LEU A 136 0.09 7.21 19.94
C LEU A 136 1.01 6.67 21.03
N GLU A 137 0.85 5.42 21.46
CA GLU A 137 1.75 4.78 22.42
C GLU A 137 3.14 4.52 21.81
N SER A 138 3.19 4.01 20.58
CA SER A 138 4.45 3.65 19.92
C SER A 138 5.23 4.85 19.36
N ALA A 139 4.54 5.87 18.83
CA ALA A 139 5.16 7.02 18.17
C ALA A 139 4.40 8.34 18.44
N PRO A 140 4.29 8.78 19.71
CA PRO A 140 3.45 9.92 20.10
C PRO A 140 3.81 11.22 19.38
N PHE A 141 5.10 11.54 19.28
CA PHE A 141 5.57 12.77 18.64
C PHE A 141 5.28 12.79 17.14
N THR A 142 5.43 11.65 16.45
CA THR A 142 5.15 11.52 15.02
C THR A 142 3.67 11.71 14.74
N VAL A 143 2.81 11.07 15.54
CA VAL A 143 1.35 11.16 15.38
C VAL A 143 0.85 12.56 15.71
N ILE A 144 1.23 13.12 16.87
CA ILE A 144 0.77 14.45 17.30
C ILE A 144 1.32 15.53 16.36
N GLY A 145 2.60 15.46 16.00
CA GLY A 145 3.22 16.40 15.05
C GLY A 145 2.53 16.36 13.68
N GLY A 146 2.24 15.17 13.17
CA GLY A 146 1.48 14.98 11.93
C GLY A 146 0.07 15.58 12.01
N LEU A 147 -0.67 15.30 13.08
CA LEU A 147 -2.04 15.82 13.27
C LEU A 147 -2.07 17.35 13.41
N LEU A 148 -1.17 17.94 14.19
CA LEU A 148 -1.09 19.40 14.40
C LEU A 148 -0.69 20.14 13.12
N LEU A 149 0.30 19.63 12.39
CA LEU A 149 0.67 20.17 11.08
C LEU A 149 -0.52 20.14 10.13
N THR A 150 -1.28 19.05 10.12
CA THR A 150 -2.44 18.88 9.23
C THR A 150 -3.61 19.78 9.64
N ALA A 151 -3.94 19.87 10.93
CA ALA A 151 -4.99 20.74 11.43
C ALA A 151 -4.68 22.23 11.19
N GLY A 152 -3.44 22.65 11.48
CA GLY A 152 -2.95 23.99 11.19
C GLY A 152 -2.96 24.30 9.69
N PHE A 153 -2.58 23.31 8.86
CA PHE A 153 -2.61 23.42 7.41
C PHE A 153 -4.04 23.57 6.85
N VAL A 154 -4.98 22.71 7.24
CA VAL A 154 -6.39 22.79 6.84
C VAL A 154 -7.01 24.11 7.29
N ALA A 155 -6.75 24.52 8.53
CA ALA A 155 -7.21 25.80 9.05
C ALA A 155 -6.62 26.99 8.26
N GLY A 156 -5.33 26.93 7.90
CA GLY A 156 -4.65 27.93 7.08
C GLY A 156 -5.25 28.04 5.67
N VAL A 157 -5.56 26.90 5.04
CA VAL A 157 -6.25 26.86 3.74
C VAL A 157 -7.65 27.44 3.85
N ILE A 158 -8.45 27.02 4.83
CA ILE A 158 -9.80 27.55 5.05
C ILE A 158 -9.78 29.06 5.33
N TRP A 159 -8.79 29.53 6.10
CA TRP A 159 -8.61 30.96 6.38
C TRP A 159 -8.22 31.74 5.13
N ALA A 160 -7.29 31.24 4.31
CA ALA A 160 -6.91 31.86 3.06
C ALA A 160 -8.07 31.90 2.06
N LEU A 161 -8.90 30.85 2.01
CA LEU A 161 -10.13 30.81 1.22
C LEU A 161 -11.14 31.90 1.60
N LYS A 162 -11.29 32.20 2.89
CA LYS A 162 -12.18 33.29 3.37
C LYS A 162 -11.74 34.67 2.87
N LYS A 163 -10.46 34.84 2.50
CA LYS A 163 -9.89 36.10 2.02
C LYS A 163 -10.01 36.29 0.51
N ILE A 164 -10.47 35.29 -0.23
CA ILE A 164 -10.57 35.36 -1.69
C ILE A 164 -12.04 35.19 -2.11
N PRO A 165 -12.76 36.28 -2.44
CA PRO A 165 -14.15 36.19 -2.84
C PRO A 165 -14.27 35.48 -4.19
N TYR A 166 -15.12 34.45 -4.25
CA TYR A 166 -15.53 33.85 -5.52
C TYR A 166 -16.49 34.81 -6.23
N GLU A 167 -16.06 35.41 -7.33
CA GLU A 167 -16.93 36.14 -8.23
C GLU A 167 -17.40 35.22 -9.37
N HIS A 168 -18.71 34.98 -9.46
CA HIS A 168 -19.27 34.29 -10.61
C HIS A 168 -19.14 35.17 -11.85
N ARG A 169 -18.38 34.71 -12.84
CA ARG A 169 -18.29 35.36 -14.15
C ARG A 169 -19.08 34.56 -15.18
N THR A 170 -19.92 35.26 -15.95
CA THR A 170 -20.60 34.70 -17.11
C THR A 170 -19.60 34.54 -18.25
N LEU A 171 -19.10 33.31 -18.42
CA LEU A 171 -18.26 32.96 -19.56
C LEU A 171 -19.11 32.39 -20.70
N SER A 172 -18.70 32.65 -21.96
CA SER A 172 -19.25 31.93 -23.12
C SER A 172 -19.04 30.41 -22.94
N TRP A 173 -20.02 29.58 -23.31
CA TRP A 173 -19.99 28.13 -23.03
C TRP A 173 -18.84 27.36 -23.70
N LYS A 174 -18.28 27.88 -24.80
CA LYS A 174 -17.23 27.21 -25.60
C LYS A 174 -15.91 27.05 -24.84
N LEU A 175 -15.47 28.10 -24.13
CA LEU A 175 -14.18 28.10 -23.44
C LEU A 175 -14.15 27.19 -22.19
N PRO A 176 -15.18 27.19 -21.31
CA PRO A 176 -15.34 26.20 -20.25
C PRO A 176 -15.42 24.76 -20.75
N ALA A 177 -16.17 24.52 -21.83
CA ALA A 177 -16.30 23.18 -22.40
C ALA A 177 -14.94 22.64 -22.89
N LEU A 178 -14.19 23.45 -23.65
CA LEU A 178 -12.84 23.08 -24.08
C LEU A 178 -11.91 22.80 -22.89
N SER A 179 -11.96 23.67 -21.87
CA SER A 179 -11.12 23.54 -20.67
C SER A 179 -11.45 22.26 -19.89
N PHE A 180 -12.74 21.89 -19.82
CA PHE A 180 -13.21 20.66 -19.20
C PHE A 180 -12.69 19.42 -19.93
N PHE A 181 -12.83 19.34 -21.26
CA PHE A 181 -12.36 18.18 -22.02
C PHE A 181 -10.84 18.05 -21.98
N VAL A 182 -10.09 19.16 -22.06
CA VAL A 182 -8.63 19.14 -21.90
C VAL A 182 -8.24 18.63 -20.51
N ALA A 183 -8.87 19.16 -19.45
CA ALA A 183 -8.62 18.70 -18.09
C ALA A 183 -8.98 17.22 -17.91
N LEU A 184 -10.10 16.76 -18.48
CA LEU A 184 -10.52 15.37 -18.45
C LEU A 184 -9.49 14.46 -19.14
N SER A 185 -9.00 14.82 -20.34
CA SER A 185 -7.96 14.06 -21.04
C SER A 185 -6.67 13.98 -20.23
N LEU A 186 -6.22 15.11 -19.65
CA LEU A 186 -5.02 15.15 -18.80
C LEU A 186 -5.20 14.32 -17.53
N LEU A 187 -6.38 14.34 -16.91
CA LEU A 187 -6.69 13.52 -15.74
C LEU A 187 -6.69 12.04 -16.07
N VAL A 188 -7.26 11.63 -17.22
CA VAL A 188 -7.23 10.23 -17.63
C VAL A 188 -5.79 9.75 -17.84
N ILE A 189 -4.94 10.55 -18.48
CA ILE A 189 -3.52 10.24 -18.65
C ILE A 189 -2.81 10.19 -17.29
N GLY A 190 -3.06 11.18 -16.42
CA GLY A 190 -2.47 11.28 -15.08
C GLY A 190 -2.84 10.09 -14.18
N ILE A 191 -4.13 9.73 -14.11
CA ILE A 191 -4.65 8.58 -13.34
C ILE A 191 -4.07 7.26 -13.86
N ARG A 192 -3.87 7.14 -15.19
CA ARG A 192 -3.19 5.97 -15.77
C ARG A 192 -1.70 5.97 -15.49
N GLY A 193 -1.11 7.08 -15.04
CA GLY A 193 0.33 7.27 -14.88
C GLY A 193 1.07 7.35 -16.21
N GLY A 194 0.42 7.82 -17.29
CA GLY A 194 1.02 7.99 -18.62
C GLY A 194 0.28 7.29 -19.76
N VAL A 195 0.88 7.39 -20.95
CA VAL A 195 0.37 6.80 -22.20
C VAL A 195 1.01 5.42 -22.40
N GLN A 196 0.50 4.42 -21.68
CA GLN A 196 0.94 3.03 -21.81
C GLN A 196 -0.25 2.07 -21.90
N ALA A 197 -0.01 0.82 -22.31
CA ALA A 197 -1.04 -0.20 -22.52
C ALA A 197 -1.84 -0.51 -21.24
N ASN A 198 -1.15 -0.68 -20.12
CA ASN A 198 -1.75 -0.98 -18.81
C ASN A 198 -1.73 0.27 -17.91
N PRO A 199 -2.76 0.50 -17.07
CA PRO A 199 -2.67 1.50 -16.00
C PRO A 199 -1.44 1.24 -15.12
N LEU A 200 -0.87 2.30 -14.54
CA LEU A 200 0.23 2.23 -13.59
C LEU A 200 -0.07 1.20 -12.49
N ARG A 201 0.95 0.40 -12.14
CA ARG A 201 0.89 -0.63 -11.09
C ARG A 201 2.05 -0.44 -10.12
N VAL A 202 1.90 -0.97 -8.90
CA VAL A 202 2.97 -1.01 -7.91
C VAL A 202 4.20 -1.76 -8.44
N THR A 203 4.00 -2.78 -9.28
CA THR A 203 5.10 -3.51 -9.93
C THR A 203 5.93 -2.66 -10.89
N ASP A 204 5.38 -1.56 -11.42
CA ASP A 204 6.12 -0.64 -12.29
C ASP A 204 7.17 0.18 -11.51
N ALA A 205 7.17 0.09 -10.18
CA ALA A 205 8.19 0.65 -9.30
C ALA A 205 9.39 -0.28 -9.08
N VAL A 206 9.37 -1.52 -9.57
CA VAL A 206 10.45 -2.49 -9.37
C VAL A 206 11.49 -2.34 -10.47
N PHE A 207 12.63 -1.72 -10.15
CA PHE A 207 13.74 -1.50 -11.09
C PHE A 207 15.11 -1.94 -10.55
N THR A 208 15.24 -2.20 -9.25
CA THR A 208 16.48 -2.68 -8.61
C THR A 208 16.22 -3.96 -7.79
N ARG A 209 17.28 -4.63 -7.35
CA ARG A 209 17.19 -5.82 -6.46
C ARG A 209 16.86 -5.43 -5.01
N ASN A 210 17.08 -4.17 -4.64
CA ASN A 210 16.75 -3.70 -3.29
C ASN A 210 15.25 -3.38 -3.18
N HIS A 211 14.56 -4.17 -2.36
CA HIS A 211 13.12 -4.02 -2.09
C HIS A 211 12.72 -2.64 -1.56
N PHE A 212 13.50 -2.11 -0.61
CA PHE A 212 13.22 -0.79 -0.02
C PHE A 212 13.35 0.34 -1.05
N VAL A 213 14.39 0.31 -1.88
CA VAL A 213 14.60 1.34 -2.92
C VAL A 213 13.48 1.33 -3.96
N ASN A 214 12.97 0.15 -4.33
CA ASN A 214 11.79 0.06 -5.19
C ASN A 214 10.54 0.65 -4.51
N LEU A 215 10.33 0.37 -3.23
CA LEU A 215 9.18 0.89 -2.48
C LEU A 215 9.26 2.39 -2.25
N LEU A 216 10.46 2.98 -2.16
CA LEU A 216 10.65 4.43 -2.06
C LEU A 216 9.99 5.22 -3.21
N ALA A 217 9.87 4.60 -4.39
CA ALA A 217 9.18 5.21 -5.53
C ALA A 217 7.65 5.25 -5.35
N VAL A 218 7.06 4.42 -4.49
CA VAL A 218 5.61 4.35 -4.31
C VAL A 218 5.21 5.13 -3.04
N ASN A 219 3.97 5.60 -2.96
CA ASN A 219 3.42 6.19 -1.73
C ASN A 219 2.24 5.35 -1.22
N GLY A 220 2.08 5.30 0.11
CA GLY A 220 1.02 4.52 0.76
C GLY A 220 -0.41 4.87 0.36
N VAL A 221 -0.65 6.12 -0.05
CA VAL A 221 -1.97 6.56 -0.52
C VAL A 221 -2.31 5.89 -1.86
N TYR A 222 -1.33 5.79 -2.76
CA TYR A 222 -1.48 5.11 -4.04
C TYR A 222 -1.82 3.62 -3.86
N THR A 223 -1.05 2.91 -3.03
CA THR A 223 -1.25 1.48 -2.77
C THR A 223 -2.59 1.21 -2.14
N ALA A 224 -3.00 2.01 -1.15
CA ALA A 224 -4.32 1.89 -0.53
C ALA A 224 -5.46 2.01 -1.55
N ILE A 225 -5.39 2.99 -2.46
CA ILE A 225 -6.44 3.19 -3.49
C ILE A 225 -6.47 2.07 -4.52
N VAL A 226 -5.30 1.60 -4.99
CA VAL A 226 -5.22 0.54 -6.01
C VAL A 226 -5.64 -0.82 -5.44
N ASP A 227 -5.29 -1.11 -4.18
CA ASP A 227 -5.67 -2.36 -3.52
C ASP A 227 -7.17 -2.43 -3.23
N LEU A 228 -7.81 -1.29 -2.88
CA LEU A 228 -9.27 -1.21 -2.74
C LEU A 228 -10.02 -1.61 -4.01
N LYS A 229 -9.43 -1.38 -5.19
CA LYS A 229 -9.99 -1.80 -6.47
C LYS A 229 -9.76 -3.27 -6.77
N SER A 230 -8.76 -3.88 -6.14
CA SER A 230 -8.27 -5.23 -6.43
C SER A 230 -8.88 -6.29 -5.50
N THR A 231 -10.16 -6.11 -5.14
CA THR A 231 -10.89 -7.02 -4.24
C THR A 231 -11.22 -8.38 -4.87
N SER A 232 -11.07 -8.53 -6.18
CA SER A 232 -11.25 -9.81 -6.88
C SER A 232 -10.31 -9.97 -8.06
N ILE A 233 -9.93 -11.22 -8.32
CA ILE A 233 -9.18 -11.60 -9.51
C ILE A 233 -10.10 -11.40 -10.72
N PRO A 234 -9.70 -10.64 -11.75
CA PRO A 234 -10.49 -10.49 -12.97
C PRO A 234 -10.86 -11.86 -13.56
N GLU A 235 -12.08 -12.03 -14.08
CA GLU A 235 -12.55 -13.32 -14.62
C GLU A 235 -11.59 -13.95 -15.63
N LYS A 236 -10.96 -13.13 -16.49
CA LYS A 236 -9.95 -13.58 -17.46
C LYS A 236 -8.70 -14.23 -16.84
N HIS A 237 -8.48 -14.07 -15.55
CA HIS A 237 -7.38 -14.65 -14.78
C HIS A 237 -7.84 -15.78 -13.85
N LYS A 238 -9.14 -16.09 -13.81
CA LYS A 238 -9.66 -17.21 -13.05
C LYS A 238 -9.53 -18.50 -13.86
N MET A 239 -9.13 -19.56 -13.18
CA MET A 239 -9.23 -20.92 -13.69
C MET A 239 -10.64 -21.43 -13.39
N GLU A 240 -11.19 -22.23 -14.29
CA GLU A 240 -12.43 -22.98 -14.06
C GLU A 240 -12.25 -23.92 -12.85
N VAL A 241 -13.28 -24.06 -12.03
CA VAL A 241 -13.18 -24.69 -10.70
C VAL A 241 -12.87 -26.18 -10.80
N ASP A 242 -13.50 -26.92 -11.71
CA ASP A 242 -13.24 -28.35 -11.90
C ASP A 242 -11.80 -28.59 -12.37
N THR A 243 -11.31 -27.73 -13.25
CA THR A 243 -9.92 -27.72 -13.71
C THR A 243 -8.97 -27.43 -12.55
N ALA A 244 -9.26 -26.43 -11.72
CA ALA A 244 -8.46 -26.10 -10.54
C ALA A 244 -8.44 -27.25 -9.52
N ILE A 245 -9.59 -27.87 -9.26
CA ILE A 245 -9.71 -29.04 -8.39
C ILE A 245 -8.83 -30.17 -8.92
N LYS A 246 -8.90 -30.48 -10.21
CA LYS A 246 -8.09 -31.54 -10.82
C LYS A 246 -6.59 -31.27 -10.67
N VAL A 247 -6.13 -30.07 -11.03
CA VAL A 247 -4.72 -29.67 -10.91
C VAL A 247 -4.24 -29.78 -9.46
N VAL A 248 -5.04 -29.30 -8.51
CA VAL A 248 -4.68 -29.35 -7.09
C VAL A 248 -4.67 -30.79 -6.59
N ARG A 249 -5.67 -31.61 -6.93
CA ARG A 249 -5.72 -33.04 -6.56
C ARG A 249 -4.48 -33.78 -7.05
N GLU A 250 -4.08 -33.58 -8.30
CA GLU A 250 -2.86 -34.16 -8.88
C GLU A 250 -1.59 -33.71 -8.15
N ALA A 251 -1.49 -32.42 -7.79
CA ALA A 251 -0.32 -31.87 -7.10
C ALA A 251 -0.16 -32.36 -5.66
N ILE A 252 -1.27 -32.69 -4.99
CA ILE A 252 -1.27 -33.08 -3.57
C ILE A 252 -1.50 -34.58 -3.37
N ASP A 253 -1.61 -35.37 -4.44
CA ASP A 253 -1.78 -36.81 -4.33
C ASP A 253 -0.51 -37.48 -3.81
N TYR A 254 -0.66 -38.50 -2.99
CA TYR A 254 0.46 -39.29 -2.46
C TYR A 254 0.01 -40.72 -2.16
N PRO A 255 0.93 -41.70 -2.20
CA PRO A 255 0.59 -43.11 -2.01
C PRO A 255 -0.23 -43.35 -0.73
N GLY A 256 -1.41 -43.95 -0.89
CA GLY A 256 -2.32 -44.27 0.22
C GLY A 256 -3.37 -43.20 0.54
N ALA A 257 -3.29 -42.01 -0.06
CA ALA A 257 -4.36 -41.01 0.04
C ALA A 257 -5.53 -41.38 -0.89
N LYS A 258 -6.76 -41.29 -0.36
CA LYS A 258 -7.99 -41.41 -1.16
C LYS A 258 -8.83 -40.16 -0.99
N PHE A 259 -9.23 -39.52 -2.09
CA PHE A 259 -10.21 -38.43 -2.06
C PHE A 259 -11.60 -39.01 -1.80
N VAL A 260 -12.32 -38.49 -0.79
CA VAL A 260 -13.54 -39.14 -0.25
C VAL A 260 -14.80 -38.28 -0.31
N SER A 261 -14.74 -37.08 -0.87
CA SER A 261 -15.89 -36.16 -0.91
C SER A 261 -15.90 -35.35 -2.21
N GLU A 262 -17.10 -35.17 -2.76
CA GLU A 262 -17.38 -34.25 -3.86
C GLU A 262 -17.66 -32.83 -3.35
N GLU A 263 -18.33 -32.68 -2.21
CA GLU A 263 -18.57 -31.38 -1.56
C GLU A 263 -17.27 -30.74 -1.05
N TYR A 264 -16.38 -31.56 -0.49
CA TYR A 264 -15.05 -31.16 -0.03
C TYR A 264 -13.98 -31.81 -0.93
N PRO A 265 -13.72 -31.27 -2.13
CA PRO A 265 -12.97 -31.98 -3.16
C PRO A 265 -11.52 -32.28 -2.77
N LEU A 266 -10.95 -31.59 -1.78
CA LEU A 266 -9.57 -31.80 -1.30
C LEU A 266 -9.49 -32.71 -0.06
N LEU A 267 -10.64 -33.15 0.50
CA LEU A 267 -10.69 -34.03 1.66
C LEU A 267 -10.14 -35.41 1.28
N ARG A 268 -9.06 -35.79 1.97
CA ARG A 268 -8.36 -37.06 1.77
C ARG A 268 -8.36 -37.87 3.05
N LYS A 269 -8.51 -39.17 2.90
CA LYS A 269 -8.35 -40.14 3.98
C LYS A 269 -7.08 -40.94 3.74
N LEU A 270 -6.26 -41.06 4.77
CA LEU A 270 -5.13 -41.97 4.83
C LEU A 270 -5.54 -43.19 5.67
N GLU A 271 -5.36 -44.39 5.14
CA GLU A 271 -5.51 -45.61 5.94
C GLU A 271 -4.26 -45.75 6.82
N ALA A 272 -4.40 -45.40 8.10
CA ALA A 272 -3.32 -45.51 9.05
C ALA A 272 -3.02 -46.99 9.34
N ASN A 273 -1.88 -47.47 8.87
CA ASN A 273 -1.40 -48.82 9.17
C ASN A 273 -0.41 -48.76 10.35
N ARG A 274 -0.93 -48.46 11.56
CA ARG A 274 -0.10 -48.46 12.77
C ARG A 274 -0.77 -49.27 13.87
N GLU A 275 -0.09 -50.33 14.27
CA GLU A 275 -0.42 -51.08 15.48
C GLU A 275 0.23 -50.40 16.71
N GLY A 276 -0.52 -50.29 17.81
CA GLY A 276 -0.02 -49.77 19.09
C GLY A 276 -0.61 -48.42 19.52
N ARG A 277 -0.15 -47.94 20.70
CA ARG A 277 -0.60 -46.66 21.27
C ARG A 277 0.01 -45.50 20.46
N PRO A 278 -0.77 -44.47 20.08
CA PRO A 278 -0.24 -43.30 19.40
C PRO A 278 0.80 -42.58 20.27
N PRO A 279 1.88 -42.05 19.67
CA PRO A 279 2.88 -41.28 20.40
C PRO A 279 2.30 -39.95 20.89
N ASN A 280 2.87 -39.40 21.96
CA ASN A 280 2.63 -38.00 22.31
C ASN A 280 3.33 -37.12 21.26
N ILE A 281 2.60 -36.14 20.73
CA ILE A 281 3.11 -35.20 19.72
C ILE A 281 3.28 -33.84 20.39
N PHE A 282 4.49 -33.29 20.31
CA PHE A 282 4.81 -31.94 20.75
C PHE A 282 5.16 -31.09 19.54
N VAL A 283 4.43 -30.00 19.34
CA VAL A 283 4.70 -29.01 18.28
C VAL A 283 5.28 -27.77 18.96
N ILE A 284 6.50 -27.39 18.56
CA ILE A 284 7.20 -26.20 19.07
C ILE A 284 7.22 -25.16 17.94
N ILE A 285 6.58 -24.03 18.18
CA ILE A 285 6.50 -22.92 17.22
C ILE A 285 7.48 -21.83 17.66
N LEU A 286 8.35 -21.40 16.75
CA LEU A 286 9.40 -20.42 17.03
C LEU A 286 9.11 -19.12 16.27
N GLU A 287 8.82 -18.04 17.00
CA GLU A 287 8.53 -16.72 16.43
C GLU A 287 9.80 -16.06 15.90
N GLY A 288 9.73 -15.49 14.68
CA GLY A 288 10.88 -14.80 14.07
C GLY A 288 12.07 -15.72 13.72
N TRP A 289 11.88 -17.04 13.74
CA TRP A 289 12.95 -18.01 13.56
C TRP A 289 13.22 -18.33 12.09
N THR A 290 14.16 -17.60 11.50
CA THR A 290 14.56 -17.78 10.09
C THR A 290 15.70 -18.78 9.94
N GLY A 291 15.68 -19.55 8.85
CA GLY A 291 16.72 -20.52 8.49
C GLY A 291 18.12 -19.95 8.31
N LYS A 292 18.27 -18.62 8.17
CA LYS A 292 19.57 -17.93 8.00
C LYS A 292 20.53 -18.09 9.19
N PHE A 293 20.05 -18.61 10.31
CA PHE A 293 20.83 -18.82 11.54
C PHE A 293 21.13 -20.30 11.81
N ILE A 294 20.72 -21.19 10.90
CA ILE A 294 20.78 -22.65 11.08
C ILE A 294 21.90 -23.21 10.19
N ALA A 295 22.82 -23.97 10.81
CA ALA A 295 24.09 -24.36 10.19
C ALA A 295 23.97 -25.30 8.96
N PRO A 296 22.92 -26.12 8.81
CA PRO A 296 22.71 -26.84 7.55
C PRO A 296 22.16 -25.99 6.38
N ILE A 297 21.72 -24.76 6.62
CA ILE A 297 21.20 -23.84 5.59
C ILE A 297 22.24 -22.77 5.23
N THR A 298 22.95 -22.25 6.23
CA THR A 298 23.97 -21.20 6.13
C THR A 298 25.18 -21.57 7.01
N ASP A 299 26.17 -20.69 7.20
CA ASP A 299 27.25 -20.97 8.16
C ASP A 299 26.79 -20.95 9.63
N GLY A 300 25.55 -20.54 9.90
CA GLY A 300 24.94 -20.46 11.23
C GLY A 300 25.65 -19.48 12.16
N LYS A 301 26.42 -18.53 11.61
CA LYS A 301 27.22 -17.58 12.36
C LYS A 301 26.74 -16.15 12.16
N VAL A 302 26.82 -15.38 13.23
CA VAL A 302 26.68 -13.92 13.21
C VAL A 302 27.94 -13.37 13.88
N ASP A 303 28.67 -12.50 13.18
CA ASP A 303 29.96 -11.96 13.62
C ASP A 303 30.95 -13.05 14.06
N GLY A 304 30.98 -14.16 13.31
CA GLY A 304 31.85 -15.32 13.57
C GLY A 304 31.38 -16.24 14.71
N LYS A 305 30.30 -15.91 15.42
CA LYS A 305 29.77 -16.71 16.55
C LYS A 305 28.57 -17.54 16.13
N VAL A 306 28.55 -18.80 16.54
CA VAL A 306 27.40 -19.70 16.30
C VAL A 306 26.23 -19.29 17.19
N VAL A 307 25.09 -18.97 16.58
CA VAL A 307 23.92 -18.40 17.30
C VAL A 307 22.91 -19.44 17.78
N ALA A 308 22.87 -20.63 17.18
CA ALA A 308 21.91 -21.70 17.52
C ALA A 308 22.57 -23.06 17.85
N PRO A 309 23.54 -23.13 18.79
CA PRO A 309 24.35 -24.34 19.01
C PRO A 309 23.52 -25.55 19.48
N HIS A 310 22.58 -25.35 20.41
CA HIS A 310 21.73 -26.43 20.91
C HIS A 310 20.75 -26.96 19.86
N PHE A 311 20.18 -26.05 19.06
CA PHE A 311 19.29 -26.45 17.97
C PHE A 311 20.06 -27.25 16.92
N ASN A 312 21.26 -26.79 16.52
CA ASN A 312 22.13 -27.52 15.60
C ASN A 312 22.53 -28.92 16.12
N ALA A 313 22.66 -29.09 17.44
CA ALA A 313 22.89 -30.41 18.04
C ALA A 313 21.64 -31.31 17.94
N LEU A 314 20.45 -30.74 18.15
CA LEU A 314 19.16 -31.46 18.03
C LEU A 314 18.91 -31.96 16.61
N LEU A 315 19.35 -31.22 15.59
CA LEU A 315 19.20 -31.63 14.18
C LEU A 315 19.81 -33.00 13.86
N LYS A 316 20.84 -33.41 14.61
CA LYS A 316 21.51 -34.71 14.43
C LYS A 316 20.72 -35.88 15.02
N GLN A 317 19.70 -35.60 15.83
CA GLN A 317 18.89 -36.60 16.53
C GLN A 317 17.55 -36.88 15.83
N GLY A 318 17.32 -36.30 14.66
CA GLY A 318 16.05 -36.43 13.95
C GLY A 318 16.16 -36.11 12.47
N LEU A 319 14.99 -35.92 11.85
CA LEU A 319 14.89 -35.53 10.44
C LEU A 319 14.83 -34.00 10.34
N PHE A 320 15.74 -33.42 9.58
CA PHE A 320 15.77 -31.98 9.31
C PHE A 320 15.44 -31.70 7.84
N PHE A 321 14.55 -30.74 7.60
CA PHE A 321 14.16 -30.30 6.26
C PHE A 321 14.84 -28.99 5.92
N SER A 322 15.90 -29.03 5.10
CA SER A 322 16.67 -27.85 4.69
C SER A 322 15.93 -26.94 3.70
N HIS A 323 14.85 -27.44 3.08
CA HIS A 323 14.02 -26.74 2.10
C HIS A 323 12.57 -26.64 2.61
N PHE A 324 12.41 -26.14 3.83
CA PHE A 324 11.11 -25.94 4.48
C PHE A 324 10.73 -24.45 4.45
N TYR A 325 9.64 -24.13 3.74
CA TYR A 325 9.23 -22.75 3.49
C TYR A 325 7.90 -22.45 4.16
N ALA A 326 7.84 -21.31 4.85
CA ALA A 326 6.57 -20.80 5.38
C ALA A 326 5.65 -20.34 4.22
N PRO A 327 4.32 -20.50 4.36
CA PRO A 327 3.37 -20.06 3.34
C PRO A 327 3.31 -18.54 3.18
N GLY A 328 3.88 -17.78 4.11
CA GLY A 328 4.02 -16.32 4.00
C GLY A 328 4.84 -15.73 5.16
N GLY A 329 5.08 -14.43 5.11
CA GLY A 329 5.97 -13.72 6.03
C GLY A 329 5.35 -13.23 7.35
N ARG A 330 4.16 -13.73 7.73
CA ARG A 330 3.46 -13.30 8.96
C ARG A 330 3.13 -14.49 9.86
N THR A 331 3.11 -14.24 11.16
CA THR A 331 2.73 -15.21 12.20
C THR A 331 1.38 -15.86 11.91
N THR A 332 0.39 -15.09 11.48
CA THR A 332 -0.94 -15.61 11.12
C THR A 332 -0.90 -16.63 9.98
N ASN A 333 -0.07 -16.38 8.96
CA ASN A 333 0.09 -17.33 7.84
C ASN A 333 0.78 -18.61 8.30
N GLY A 334 1.78 -18.49 9.17
CA GLY A 334 2.45 -19.64 9.78
C GLY A 334 1.50 -20.49 10.63
N LEU A 335 0.70 -19.85 11.49
CA LEU A 335 -0.28 -20.53 12.34
C LEU A 335 -1.41 -21.20 11.56
N MET A 336 -1.85 -20.63 10.43
CA MET A 336 -2.89 -21.26 9.59
C MET A 336 -2.41 -22.50 8.85
N ALA A 337 -1.11 -22.66 8.61
CA ALA A 337 -0.56 -23.81 7.89
C ALA A 337 -0.11 -24.96 8.81
N LEU A 338 -0.07 -24.72 10.12
CA LEU A 338 0.19 -25.74 11.14
C LEU A 338 -1.12 -26.46 11.52
#